data_AF-A0A0F9JH07-F1
#
_entry.id   AF-A0A0F9JH07-F1
#
_cell.length_a   1.000
_cell.length_b   1.000
_cell.length_c   1.000
_cell.angle_alpha   90.00
_cell.angle_beta   90.00
_cell.angle_gamma   90.00
#
_symmetry.space_group_name_H-M   'P 1'
#
loop_
_entity.id
_entity.type
_entity.pdbx_description
1 polymer ?
#
loop_
_entity_poly.entity_id
_entity_poly.type
_entity_poly.pdbx_seq_one_letter_code
_entity_poly.pdbx_strand_id
1 'polypeptide(L)'
;MAYSQTGIVNLSLGKIGVKRIANISEDSNQAIKARDIWEYIRDEVLEAGEWKFAKLRVALAQSTTEPLYGWDYAYPLPADYLKLCLGTVKDPSVYPTGNDHIVESLPNGRMVMLTNYDNSSVDLFINYIRRVVDEAKNYIKAGDIYQVNLSQRLV
;
A
#
# COMPACT_ATOMS: atom_id res chain seq x y z
N MET A 1 11.33 -20.43 -5.52
CA MET A 1 10.32 -21.22 -4.78
C MET A 1 9.33 -20.24 -4.19
N ALA A 2 8.09 -20.21 -4.67
CA ALA A 2 7.01 -19.46 -4.04
C ALA A 2 6.39 -20.36 -2.96
N TYR A 3 6.24 -19.85 -1.75
CA TYR A 3 5.57 -20.57 -0.67
C TYR A 3 4.11 -20.16 -0.65
N SER A 4 3.20 -21.09 -0.93
CA SER A 4 1.77 -20.81 -0.78
C SER A 4 1.43 -20.48 0.67
N GLN A 5 0.37 -19.70 0.87
CA GLN A 5 -0.23 -19.40 2.19
C GLN A 5 -0.33 -20.65 3.09
N THR A 6 -0.86 -21.77 2.59
CA THR A 6 -0.93 -23.05 3.33
C THR A 6 0.46 -23.59 3.71
N GLY A 7 1.45 -23.42 2.84
CA GLY A 7 2.84 -23.81 3.12
C GLY A 7 3.44 -23.02 4.27
N ILE A 8 3.21 -21.70 4.32
CA ILE A 8 3.69 -20.82 5.40
C ILE A 8 3.03 -21.20 6.73
N VAL A 9 1.72 -21.45 6.74
CA VAL A 9 0.99 -21.91 7.93
C VAL A 9 1.49 -23.28 8.39
N ASN A 10 1.76 -24.22 7.48
CA ASN A 10 2.31 -25.52 7.85
C ASN A 10 3.74 -25.46 8.42
N LEU A 11 4.53 -24.46 8.02
CA LEU A 11 5.84 -24.19 8.62
C LEU A 11 5.68 -23.67 10.05
N SER A 12 4.75 -22.75 10.31
CA SER A 12 4.51 -22.24 11.66
C SER A 12 3.90 -23.29 12.59
N LEU A 13 2.91 -24.06 12.12
CA LEU A 13 2.32 -25.18 12.86
C LEU A 13 3.37 -26.25 13.20
N GLY A 14 4.30 -26.53 12.28
CA GLY A 14 5.43 -27.44 12.50
C GLY A 14 6.37 -26.96 13.62
N LYS A 15 6.58 -25.64 13.77
CA LYS A 15 7.39 -25.09 14.86
C LYS A 15 6.71 -25.20 16.23
N ILE A 16 5.38 -25.19 16.27
CA ILE A 16 4.59 -25.29 17.51
C ILE A 16 4.31 -26.77 17.87
N GLY A 17 4.61 -27.72 16.97
CA GLY A 17 4.38 -29.15 17.18
C GLY A 17 2.93 -29.58 16.95
N VAL A 18 2.17 -28.78 16.19
CA VAL A 18 0.75 -29.01 15.90
C VAL A 18 0.61 -29.75 14.56
N LYS A 19 -0.48 -30.52 14.39
CA LYS A 19 -0.77 -31.23 13.13
C LYS A 19 -0.87 -30.24 11.96
N ARG A 20 -0.32 -30.64 10.82
CA ARG A 20 -0.41 -29.88 9.57
C ARG A 20 -1.82 -29.92 8.98
N ILE A 21 -2.17 -28.86 8.26
CA ILE A 21 -3.42 -28.70 7.52
C ILE A 21 -3.21 -29.01 6.04
N ALA A 22 -4.25 -29.50 5.35
CA ALA A 22 -4.17 -29.76 3.92
C ALA A 22 -4.41 -28.48 3.10
N ASN A 23 -5.32 -27.62 3.59
CA ASN A 23 -5.65 -26.34 2.98
C ASN A 23 -6.01 -25.32 4.07
N ILE A 24 -5.69 -24.04 3.88
CA ILE A 24 -6.12 -22.98 4.79
C ILE A 24 -7.64 -22.74 4.77
N SER A 25 -8.33 -23.17 3.72
CA SER A 25 -9.79 -23.09 3.62
C SER A 25 -10.53 -24.27 4.25
N GLU A 26 -9.84 -25.22 4.89
CA GLU A 26 -10.50 -26.35 5.56
C GLU A 26 -11.15 -25.93 6.89
N ASP A 27 -12.16 -26.68 7.33
CA ASP A 27 -12.89 -26.41 8.59
C ASP A 27 -12.19 -27.05 9.82
N SER A 28 -10.88 -26.89 9.92
CA SER A 28 -10.13 -27.27 11.12
C SER A 28 -9.94 -26.07 12.04
N ASN A 29 -9.97 -26.29 13.36
CA ASN A 29 -9.73 -25.22 14.35
C ASN A 29 -8.39 -24.48 14.12
N GLN A 30 -7.41 -25.15 13.52
CA GLN A 30 -6.10 -24.59 13.19
C GLN A 30 -6.19 -23.67 11.97
N ALA A 31 -6.86 -24.12 10.90
CA ALA A 31 -7.04 -23.36 9.68
C ALA A 31 -7.91 -22.11 9.90
N ILE A 32 -8.98 -22.21 10.69
CA ILE A 32 -9.83 -21.07 11.07
C ILE A 32 -8.97 -19.99 11.76
N LYS A 33 -8.26 -20.36 12.83
CA LYS A 33 -7.39 -19.42 13.56
C LYS A 33 -6.29 -18.83 12.67
N ALA A 34 -5.69 -19.64 11.81
CA ALA A 34 -4.65 -19.17 10.90
C ALA A 34 -5.21 -18.17 9.88
N ARG A 35 -6.41 -18.41 9.34
CA ARG A 35 -7.10 -17.49 8.43
C ARG A 35 -7.46 -16.17 9.12
N ASP A 36 -7.96 -16.24 10.35
CA ASP A 36 -8.39 -15.07 11.11
C ASP A 36 -7.22 -14.10 11.38
N ILE A 37 -6.01 -14.61 11.64
CA ILE A 37 -4.82 -13.78 11.91
C ILE A 37 -4.02 -13.41 10.66
N TRP A 38 -4.21 -14.12 9.55
CA TRP A 38 -3.34 -14.02 8.38
C TRP A 38 -3.30 -12.61 7.81
N GLU A 39 -4.47 -12.00 7.61
CA GLU A 39 -4.58 -10.67 7.01
C GLU A 39 -3.95 -9.60 7.88
N TYR A 40 -4.17 -9.67 9.20
CA TYR A 40 -3.58 -8.73 10.16
C TYR A 40 -2.06 -8.81 10.20
N ILE A 41 -1.50 -10.02 10.30
CA ILE A 41 -0.04 -10.21 10.37
C ILE A 41 0.61 -9.83 9.04
N ARG A 42 -0.03 -10.15 7.90
CA ARG A 42 0.47 -9.73 6.58
C ARG A 42 0.57 -8.22 6.51
N ASP A 43 -0.50 -7.52 6.88
CA ASP A 43 -0.54 -6.06 6.81
C ASP A 43 0.45 -5.44 7.81
N GLU A 44 0.57 -5.99 9.03
CA GLU A 44 1.58 -5.58 10.03
C GLU A 44 3.03 -5.75 9.53
N VAL A 45 3.35 -6.91 8.93
CA VAL A 45 4.69 -7.16 8.37
C VAL A 45 4.98 -6.23 7.20
N LEU A 46 3.98 -5.94 6.36
CA LEU A 46 4.12 -4.97 5.26
C LEU A 46 4.35 -3.56 5.79
N GLU A 47 3.71 -3.17 6.89
CA GLU A 47 3.88 -1.85 7.51
C GLU A 47 5.17 -1.69 8.32
N ALA A 48 5.72 -2.80 8.83
CA ALA A 48 6.92 -2.81 9.67
C ALA A 48 8.20 -2.38 8.92
N GLY A 49 8.23 -2.52 7.60
CA GLY A 49 9.42 -2.25 6.80
C GLY A 49 9.13 -1.59 5.46
N GLU A 50 10.13 -0.95 4.88
CA GLU A 50 10.03 -0.33 3.55
C GLU A 50 10.37 -1.34 2.45
N TRP A 51 9.42 -2.22 2.15
CA TRP A 51 9.63 -3.28 1.18
C TRP A 51 9.63 -2.75 -0.25
N LYS A 52 10.73 -2.93 -0.98
CA LYS A 52 10.88 -2.44 -2.37
C LYS A 52 9.77 -2.94 -3.32
N PHE A 53 9.23 -4.14 -3.11
CA PHE A 53 8.18 -4.71 -3.95
C PHE A 53 6.77 -4.17 -3.64
N ALA A 54 6.56 -3.67 -2.42
CA ALA A 54 5.31 -3.07 -1.96
C ALA A 54 5.34 -1.54 -2.08
N LYS A 55 6.50 -0.93 -2.29
CA LYS A 55 6.65 0.51 -2.53
C LYS A 55 6.12 0.87 -3.92
N LEU A 56 5.18 1.82 -3.97
CA LEU A 56 4.66 2.38 -5.20
C LEU A 56 4.66 3.91 -5.15
N ARG A 57 4.87 4.54 -6.31
CA ARG A 57 4.67 5.96 -6.52
C ARG A 57 3.39 6.17 -7.33
N VAL A 58 2.50 7.04 -6.86
CA VAL A 58 1.28 7.38 -7.59
C VAL A 58 1.05 8.88 -7.59
N ALA A 59 0.53 9.41 -8.70
CA ALA A 59 -0.02 10.76 -8.77
C ALA A 59 -1.43 10.76 -8.18
N LEU A 60 -1.72 11.67 -7.25
CA LEU A 60 -3.04 11.81 -6.66
C LEU A 60 -3.87 12.80 -7.46
N ALA A 61 -5.07 12.39 -7.84
CA ALA A 61 -6.07 13.31 -8.38
C ALA A 61 -6.72 14.10 -7.23
N GLN A 62 -6.87 15.40 -7.41
CA GLN A 62 -7.54 16.26 -6.45
C GLN A 62 -9.01 15.85 -6.27
N SER A 63 -9.47 15.76 -5.02
CA SER A 63 -10.89 15.56 -4.73
C SER A 63 -11.65 16.87 -4.94
N THR A 64 -12.87 16.77 -5.47
CA THR A 64 -13.83 17.87 -5.49
C THR A 64 -14.59 18.03 -4.17
N THR A 65 -14.31 17.17 -3.19
CA THR A 65 -14.95 17.22 -1.86
C THR A 65 -14.27 18.26 -0.99
N GLU A 66 -15.06 19.04 -0.26
CA GLU A 66 -14.57 20.08 0.65
C GLU A 66 -13.62 19.47 1.70
N PRO A 67 -12.39 20.01 1.84
CA PRO A 67 -11.42 19.53 2.81
C PRO A 67 -11.90 19.79 4.25
N LEU A 68 -11.44 18.95 5.19
CA LEU A 68 -11.68 19.19 6.61
C LEU A 68 -10.90 20.43 7.09
N TYR A 69 -11.47 21.13 8.07
CA TYR A 69 -11.02 22.40 8.65
C TYR A 69 -9.48 22.66 8.58
N GLY A 70 -9.10 23.75 7.92
CA GLY A 70 -7.73 24.31 7.96
C GLY A 70 -6.82 23.96 6.77
N TRP A 71 -7.29 23.16 5.82
CA TRP A 71 -6.56 22.79 4.61
C TRP A 71 -7.30 23.23 3.35
N ASP A 72 -6.56 23.64 2.32
CA ASP A 72 -7.15 24.15 1.07
C ASP A 72 -7.55 23.01 0.12
N TYR A 73 -6.89 21.85 0.19
CA TYR A 73 -7.09 20.75 -0.77
C TYR A 73 -7.08 19.36 -0.13
N ALA A 74 -7.89 18.46 -0.70
CA ALA A 74 -7.98 17.06 -0.31
C ALA A 74 -7.68 16.12 -1.48
N TYR A 75 -6.87 15.09 -1.22
CA TYR A 75 -6.44 14.10 -2.19
C TYR A 75 -6.78 12.71 -1.67
N PRO A 76 -7.70 11.97 -2.31
CA PRO A 76 -8.09 10.67 -1.82
C PRO A 76 -7.01 9.63 -2.07
N LEU A 77 -6.69 8.85 -1.05
CA LEU A 77 -5.67 7.81 -1.16
C LEU A 77 -6.23 6.55 -1.85
N PRO A 78 -5.35 5.76 -2.48
CA PRO A 78 -5.71 4.45 -3.02
C PRO A 78 -6.24 3.49 -1.95
N ALA A 79 -7.14 2.57 -2.33
CA ALA A 79 -7.74 1.59 -1.40
C ALA A 79 -6.76 0.52 -0.89
N ASP A 80 -5.62 0.38 -1.55
CA ASP A 80 -4.50 -0.48 -1.17
C ASP A 80 -3.42 0.26 -0.38
N TYR A 81 -3.64 1.52 0.02
CA TYR A 81 -2.70 2.26 0.87
C TYR A 81 -2.62 1.64 2.27
N LEU A 82 -1.42 1.27 2.71
CA LEU A 82 -1.13 0.87 4.09
C LEU A 82 -0.42 2.00 4.84
N LYS A 83 0.69 2.49 4.28
CA LYS A 83 1.58 3.42 4.99
C LYS A 83 2.35 4.33 4.04
N LEU A 84 2.56 5.58 4.45
CA LEU A 84 3.45 6.50 3.75
C LEU A 84 4.91 6.06 3.93
N CYS A 85 5.68 6.00 2.84
CA CYS A 85 7.11 5.71 2.95
C CYS A 85 7.85 6.85 3.67
N LEU A 86 8.94 6.51 4.35
CA LEU A 86 9.92 7.47 4.83
C LEU A 86 10.63 8.06 3.61
N GLY A 87 10.44 9.36 3.41
CA GLY A 87 11.09 10.09 2.34
C GLY A 87 12.59 10.24 2.59
N THR A 88 13.38 10.08 1.55
CA THR A 88 14.78 10.53 1.52
C THR A 88 14.89 11.77 0.62
N VAL A 89 15.97 12.55 0.73
CA VAL A 89 16.21 13.74 -0.12
C VAL A 89 16.08 13.44 -1.62
N LYS A 90 16.49 12.25 -2.07
CA LYS A 90 16.38 11.82 -3.49
C LYS A 90 15.02 11.23 -3.86
N ASP A 91 14.30 10.68 -2.89
CA ASP A 91 13.01 10.00 -3.05
C ASP A 91 12.08 10.41 -1.91
N PRO A 92 11.47 11.60 -1.98
CA PRO A 92 10.66 12.12 -0.89
C PRO A 92 9.36 11.33 -0.74
N SER A 93 8.79 11.31 0.47
CA SER A 93 7.51 10.65 0.76
C SER A 93 6.37 11.29 -0.02
N VAL A 94 6.44 12.61 -0.17
CA VAL A 94 5.52 13.46 -0.89
C VAL A 94 6.33 14.39 -1.79
N TYR A 95 5.92 14.51 -3.05
CA TYR A 95 6.49 15.44 -4.01
C TYR A 95 5.36 16.29 -4.62
N PRO A 96 5.51 17.62 -4.73
CA PRO A 96 6.69 18.41 -4.39
C PRO A 96 6.93 18.54 -2.87
N THR A 97 8.21 18.61 -2.49
CA THR A 97 8.66 18.68 -1.09
C THR A 97 8.47 20.07 -0.50
N GLY A 98 8.28 20.15 0.82
CA GLY A 98 8.16 21.43 1.54
C GLY A 98 6.73 21.89 1.76
N ASN A 99 5.75 21.06 1.39
CA ASN A 99 4.34 21.28 1.69
C ASN A 99 3.95 20.48 2.93
N ASP A 100 3.26 21.15 3.85
CA ASP A 100 2.66 20.48 5.00
C ASP A 100 1.50 19.61 4.53
N HIS A 101 1.42 18.43 5.12
CA HIS A 101 0.41 17.45 4.78
C HIS A 101 0.06 16.60 5.99
N ILE A 102 -1.19 16.14 6.01
CA ILE A 102 -1.72 15.23 7.01
C ILE A 102 -2.51 14.17 6.27
N VAL A 103 -2.37 12.92 6.72
CA VAL A 103 -3.23 11.82 6.28
C VAL A 103 -4.28 11.59 7.36
N GLU A 104 -5.54 11.70 6.98
CA GLU A 104 -6.69 11.51 7.88
C GLU A 104 -7.69 10.54 7.27
N SER A 105 -8.43 9.84 8.13
CA SER A 105 -9.56 9.01 7.72
C SER A 105 -10.84 9.84 7.75
N LEU A 106 -11.51 9.97 6.60
CA LEU A 106 -12.82 10.59 6.55
C LEU A 106 -13.87 9.72 7.28
N PRO A 107 -15.03 10.29 7.68
CA PRO A 107 -16.11 9.53 8.33
C PRO A 107 -16.64 8.32 7.53
N ASN A 108 -16.39 8.31 6.22
CA ASN A 108 -16.72 7.20 5.31
C ASN A 108 -15.67 6.06 5.31
N GLY A 109 -14.62 6.15 6.14
CA GLY A 109 -13.52 5.19 6.23
C GLY A 109 -12.48 5.30 5.11
N ARG A 110 -12.60 6.30 4.22
CA ARG A 110 -11.61 6.53 3.16
C ARG A 110 -10.48 7.40 3.71
N MET A 111 -9.25 6.92 3.54
CA MET A 111 -8.08 7.74 3.84
C MET A 111 -7.89 8.82 2.78
N VAL A 112 -7.66 10.04 3.23
CA VAL A 112 -7.38 11.19 2.40
C VAL A 112 -6.15 11.90 2.91
N MET A 113 -5.40 12.45 1.99
CA MET A 113 -4.28 13.34 2.28
C MET A 113 -4.77 14.78 2.11
N LEU A 114 -4.62 15.57 3.16
CA LEU A 114 -4.96 16.99 3.20
C LEU A 114 -3.66 17.79 3.10
N THR A 115 -3.64 18.80 2.23
CA THR A 115 -2.50 19.70 2.05
C THR A 115 -2.97 21.06 1.51
N ASN A 116 -2.13 22.09 1.63
CA ASN A 116 -2.35 23.42 1.08
C ASN A 116 -1.80 23.55 -0.36
N TYR A 117 -1.22 22.48 -0.91
CA TYR A 117 -0.66 22.49 -2.24
C TYR A 117 -1.70 22.27 -3.34
N ASP A 118 -1.77 23.20 -4.30
CA ASP A 118 -2.58 23.09 -5.51
C ASP A 118 -1.87 22.27 -6.58
N ASN A 119 -2.53 21.20 -7.05
CA ASN A 119 -2.03 20.31 -8.09
C ASN A 119 -2.05 20.90 -9.51
N SER A 120 -2.49 22.14 -9.69
CA SER A 120 -2.68 22.74 -11.01
C SER A 120 -1.40 22.91 -11.84
N SER A 121 -0.22 23.00 -11.20
CA SER A 121 1.06 23.19 -11.89
C SER A 121 1.89 21.92 -12.01
N VAL A 122 1.94 21.11 -10.95
CA VAL A 122 2.74 19.88 -10.89
C VAL A 122 1.95 18.85 -10.12
N ASP A 123 1.86 17.64 -10.68
CA ASP A 123 1.19 16.51 -10.03
C ASP A 123 1.76 16.18 -8.64
N LEU A 124 0.86 15.94 -7.68
CA LEU A 124 1.17 15.56 -6.31
C LEU A 124 1.44 14.06 -6.32
N PHE A 125 2.69 13.69 -6.13
CA PHE A 125 3.10 12.31 -6.03
C PHE A 125 3.30 11.91 -4.58
N ILE A 126 2.81 10.73 -4.24
CA ILE A 126 3.12 10.08 -2.97
C ILE A 126 3.87 8.79 -3.20
N ASN A 127 4.79 8.50 -2.29
CA ASN A 127 5.42 7.19 -2.16
C ASN A 127 4.81 6.48 -0.96
N TYR A 128 4.16 5.35 -1.22
CA TYR A 128 3.48 4.58 -0.19
C TYR A 128 3.74 3.09 -0.32
N ILE A 129 3.51 2.38 0.77
CA ILE A 129 3.50 0.93 0.85
C ILE A 129 2.07 0.48 0.54
N ARG A 130 1.92 -0.30 -0.53
CA ARG A 130 0.65 -0.89 -0.92
C ARG A 130 0.44 -2.25 -0.27
N ARG A 131 -0.83 -2.60 -0.04
CA ARG A 131 -1.26 -3.92 0.36
C ARG A 131 -1.08 -4.90 -0.80
N VAL A 132 -0.25 -5.91 -0.60
CA VAL A 132 0.00 -6.95 -1.61
C VAL A 132 -0.70 -8.23 -1.17
N VAL A 133 -1.77 -8.60 -1.89
CA VAL A 133 -2.58 -9.80 -1.58
C VAL A 133 -2.14 -11.02 -2.40
N ASP A 134 -1.48 -10.80 -3.54
CA ASP A 134 -1.20 -11.84 -4.53
C ASP A 134 0.31 -12.12 -4.66
N GLU A 135 0.69 -13.40 -4.52
CA GLU A 135 2.07 -13.87 -4.58
C GLU A 135 2.63 -13.82 -6.03
N ALA A 136 1.76 -13.81 -7.04
CA ALA A 136 2.12 -13.94 -8.45
C ALA A 136 2.44 -12.61 -9.16
N LYS A 137 2.05 -11.47 -8.59
CA LYS A 137 2.20 -10.13 -9.22
C LYS A 137 3.36 -9.31 -8.66
N ASN A 138 4.41 -9.98 -8.20
CA ASN A 138 5.59 -9.34 -7.59
C ASN A 138 6.64 -8.82 -8.59
N TYR A 139 6.36 -8.84 -9.89
CA TYR A 139 7.29 -8.34 -10.91
C TYR A 139 6.78 -7.01 -11.47
N ILE A 140 7.00 -5.92 -10.73
CA ILE A 140 7.10 -4.61 -11.38
C ILE A 140 8.49 -4.61 -12.01
N LYS A 141 8.58 -4.86 -13.32
CA LYS A 141 9.86 -4.70 -14.02
C LYS A 141 10.20 -3.22 -13.96
N ALA A 142 11.45 -2.90 -13.64
CA ALA A 142 11.95 -1.53 -13.54
C ALA A 142 11.69 -0.66 -14.80
N GLY A 143 11.29 -1.26 -15.93
CA GLY A 143 10.90 -0.58 -17.16
C GLY A 143 9.45 -0.06 -17.22
N ASP A 144 8.55 -0.52 -16.36
CA ASP A 144 7.12 -0.12 -16.43
C ASP A 144 6.87 1.25 -15.79
N ILE A 145 7.83 1.78 -15.03
CA ILE A 145 7.79 3.13 -14.43
C ILE A 145 7.96 4.22 -15.52
N TYR A 146 8.48 3.89 -16.71
CA TYR A 146 8.80 4.86 -17.76
C TYR A 146 7.85 4.84 -18.98
N GLN A 147 6.94 3.88 -19.11
CA GLN A 147 6.09 3.75 -20.30
C GLN A 147 4.81 4.61 -20.26
N VAL A 148 4.37 5.07 -19.07
CA VAL A 148 3.17 5.91 -18.97
C VAL A 148 3.41 7.35 -19.48
N ASN A 149 4.66 7.83 -19.47
CA ASN A 149 4.99 9.22 -19.82
C ASN A 149 5.50 9.44 -21.25
N LEU A 150 5.66 8.39 -22.08
CA LEU A 150 6.18 8.54 -23.45
C LEU A 150 5.11 8.54 -24.54
N SER A 151 3.88 8.10 -24.25
CA SER A 151 2.78 8.05 -25.24
C SER A 151 1.92 9.32 -25.31
N GLN A 152 2.15 10.31 -24.45
CA GLN A 152 1.42 11.59 -24.47
C GLN A 152 2.24 12.78 -24.99
N ARG A 153 3.45 12.55 -25.54
CA ARG A 153 4.34 13.62 -26.02
C ARG A 153 4.76 13.52 -27.49
N LEU A 154 4.02 12.76 -28.31
CA LEU A 154 4.17 12.76 -29.76
C LEU A 154 2.86 13.20 -30.42
N VAL A 155 2.70 14.53 -30.48
CA VAL A 155 2.13 15.24 -31.63
C VAL A 155 3.26 16.05 -32.23
#